data_AF-A0A939QA61-F1
#
_entry.id   AF-A0A939QA61-F1
#
_cell.length_a   1.000
_cell.length_b   1.000
_cell.length_c   1.000
_cell.angle_alpha   90.00
_cell.angle_beta   90.00
_cell.angle_gamma   90.00
#
_symmetry.space_group_name_H-M   'P 1'
#
loop_
_entity.id
_entity.type
_entity.pdbx_description
1 polymer ?
#
loop_
_entity_poly.entity_id
_entity_poly.type
_entity_poly.pdbx_seq_one_letter_code
_entity_poly.pdbx_strand_id
1 'polypeptide(L)'
;MTRWDEAPYTCYQRLIEAYERLGLRRIELGKTLLDTPLVAFCRDEAEVQDRPPVLIAAGAHAEEAAGVITAWRLAQSPGFRGRLLFVPCRDPLGWDGISRTLGRLTGQGDLHLETHRQAVEAYRHWGEVIYQREGLVLAVVGPLAFMSLDPEHPGNADTGEFIQAFLPRHPDLVDALRGKRLLVPGTPRHAEGRSVYGWGGGPTVYVDESGRVGNFNRFFASETPPVEVAALRELADRVRPEWVFDLHENFGGGFGLYANGPALQRGAAVYRAMIDTVVAEGFPLNRLDDLLPYLGLPEGALVEPYPGVYSANPSRRMPPDAFGVYTGQMGAACFTTEMGLEQPLDYRCRATEIAVRAGVRAIETLWEEGEA
;
A
#
# COMPACT_ATOMS: atom_id res chain seq x y z
N MET A 1 25.40 1.58 5.89
CA MET A 1 24.43 1.54 4.77
C MET A 1 23.96 0.11 4.61
N THR A 2 22.68 -0.15 4.91
CA THR A 2 22.05 -1.43 4.62
C THR A 2 22.06 -1.64 3.11
N ARG A 3 22.66 -2.72 2.61
CA ARG A 3 22.59 -3.07 1.19
C ARG A 3 21.21 -3.66 0.93
N TRP A 4 20.32 -2.84 0.37
CA TRP A 4 18.96 -3.27 0.05
C TRP A 4 18.92 -4.27 -1.10
N ASP A 5 19.92 -4.27 -1.99
CA ASP A 5 19.92 -4.98 -3.29
C ASP A 5 19.86 -6.52 -3.22
N GLU A 6 20.22 -7.12 -2.09
CA GLU A 6 20.16 -8.57 -1.86
C GLU A 6 18.93 -9.00 -1.04
N ALA A 7 18.14 -8.03 -0.57
CA ALA A 7 17.00 -8.32 0.27
C ALA A 7 15.86 -8.97 -0.53
N PRO A 8 15.06 -9.85 0.09
CA PRO A 8 14.02 -10.61 -0.60
C PRO A 8 12.92 -9.72 -1.19
N TYR A 9 12.71 -8.52 -0.64
CA TYR A 9 11.67 -7.60 -1.09
C TYR A 9 12.07 -6.72 -2.30
N THR A 10 13.26 -6.86 -2.88
CA THR A 10 13.68 -6.07 -4.07
C THR A 10 13.01 -6.46 -5.38
N CYS A 11 12.25 -7.54 -5.38
CA CYS A 11 11.47 -8.05 -6.51
C CYS A 11 10.31 -8.86 -5.92
N TYR A 12 9.13 -8.75 -6.52
CA TYR A 12 7.94 -9.44 -6.02
C TYR A 12 8.14 -10.96 -5.98
N GLN A 13 8.74 -11.54 -7.02
CA GLN A 13 9.01 -12.98 -7.04
C GLN A 13 9.92 -13.42 -5.87
N ARG A 14 11.00 -12.68 -5.59
CA ARG A 14 11.91 -12.97 -4.48
C ARG A 14 11.21 -12.85 -3.12
N LEU A 15 10.26 -11.93 -3.01
CA LEU A 15 9.45 -11.74 -1.81
C LEU A 15 8.59 -12.97 -1.56
N ILE A 16 7.87 -13.44 -2.59
CA ILE A 16 7.03 -14.64 -2.51
C ILE A 16 7.87 -15.87 -2.13
N GLU A 17 8.98 -16.10 -2.83
CA GLU A 17 9.88 -17.21 -2.53
C GLU A 17 10.44 -17.14 -1.09
N ALA A 18 10.63 -15.93 -0.55
CA ALA A 18 11.10 -15.75 0.82
C ALA A 18 10.03 -16.14 1.85
N TYR A 19 8.77 -15.79 1.62
CA TYR A 19 7.65 -16.25 2.45
C TYR A 19 7.47 -17.77 2.39
N GLU A 20 7.63 -18.38 1.20
CA GLU A 20 7.58 -19.84 1.04
C GLU A 20 8.70 -20.54 1.82
N ARG A 21 9.91 -19.98 1.85
CA ARG A 21 11.04 -20.51 2.64
C ARG A 21 10.81 -20.45 4.15
N LEU A 22 9.86 -19.64 4.64
CA LEU A 22 9.46 -19.65 6.05
C LEU A 22 8.51 -20.82 6.39
N GLY A 23 8.13 -21.64 5.40
CA GLY A 23 7.19 -22.75 5.60
C GLY A 23 5.74 -22.30 5.80
N LEU A 24 5.42 -21.04 5.48
CA LEU A 24 4.06 -20.51 5.56
C LEU A 24 3.18 -21.11 4.46
N ARG A 25 1.92 -21.41 4.76
CA ARG A 25 1.00 -21.91 3.74
C ARG A 25 0.64 -20.79 2.78
N ARG A 26 1.03 -20.96 1.52
CA ARG A 26 0.64 -20.10 0.41
C ARG A 26 -0.85 -20.26 0.09
N ILE A 27 -1.53 -19.14 -0.10
CA ILE A 27 -2.93 -19.05 -0.51
C ILE A 27 -2.97 -18.25 -1.82
N GLU A 28 -3.40 -18.89 -2.90
CA GLU A 28 -3.65 -18.20 -4.17
C GLU A 28 -4.89 -17.33 -4.05
N LEU A 29 -4.77 -16.06 -4.40
CA LEU A 29 -5.88 -15.09 -4.42
C LEU A 29 -6.34 -14.81 -5.86
N GLY A 30 -5.45 -14.96 -6.83
CA GLY A 30 -5.73 -14.67 -8.23
C GLY A 30 -4.45 -14.39 -9.00
N LYS A 31 -4.58 -13.71 -10.14
CA LYS A 31 -3.45 -13.26 -10.96
C LYS A 31 -3.71 -11.86 -11.49
N THR A 32 -2.65 -11.10 -11.69
CA THR A 32 -2.72 -9.82 -12.41
C THR A 32 -2.92 -10.05 -13.91
N LEU A 33 -3.08 -8.95 -14.67
CA LEU A 33 -3.18 -8.99 -16.14
C LEU A 33 -1.95 -9.56 -16.85
N LEU A 34 -0.81 -9.66 -16.17
CA LEU A 34 0.42 -10.28 -16.70
C LEU A 34 0.70 -11.64 -16.03
N ASP A 35 -0.34 -12.35 -15.61
CA ASP A 35 -0.26 -13.67 -14.95
C ASP A 35 0.61 -13.71 -13.68
N THR A 36 0.94 -12.54 -13.10
CA THR A 36 1.70 -12.48 -11.85
C THR A 36 0.79 -12.89 -10.69
N PRO A 37 1.17 -13.87 -9.86
CA PRO A 37 0.27 -14.42 -8.85
C PRO A 37 0.01 -13.39 -7.75
N LEU A 38 -1.25 -13.24 -7.35
CA LEU A 38 -1.66 -12.52 -6.15
C LEU A 38 -1.80 -13.55 -5.03
N VAL A 39 -1.04 -13.40 -3.94
CA VAL A 39 -0.95 -14.43 -2.90
C VAL A 39 -1.08 -13.86 -1.50
N ALA A 40 -1.54 -14.70 -0.58
CA ALA A 40 -1.41 -14.50 0.85
C ALA A 40 -0.64 -15.67 1.48
N PHE A 41 -0.13 -15.47 2.69
CA PHE A 41 0.58 -16.48 3.46
C PHE A 41 0.01 -16.60 4.86
N CYS A 42 -0.39 -17.79 5.26
CA CYS A 42 -0.92 -18.05 6.57
C CYS A 42 0.07 -18.88 7.39
N ARG A 43 0.26 -18.48 8.65
CA ARG A 43 0.85 -19.34 9.65
C ARG A 43 -0.25 -20.21 10.24
N ASP A 44 -0.29 -21.49 9.85
CA ASP A 44 -1.32 -22.42 10.33
C ASP A 44 -1.03 -22.91 11.75
N GLU A 45 0.24 -23.02 12.12
CA GLU A 45 0.67 -23.36 13.48
C GLU A 45 0.49 -22.17 14.42
N ALA A 46 -0.55 -22.25 15.25
CA ALA A 46 -0.84 -21.32 16.34
C ALA A 46 -1.24 -22.09 17.60
N GLU A 47 -0.88 -21.55 18.76
CA GLU A 47 -1.34 -22.07 20.06
C GLU A 47 -2.83 -21.77 20.26
N VAL A 48 -3.30 -20.63 19.74
CA VAL A 48 -4.72 -20.22 19.77
C VAL A 48 -5.32 -20.40 18.37
N GLN A 49 -6.02 -21.52 18.14
CA GLN A 49 -6.61 -21.85 16.83
C GLN A 49 -8.07 -21.42 16.67
N ASP A 50 -8.81 -21.27 17.78
CA ASP A 50 -10.26 -21.01 17.78
C ASP A 50 -10.62 -19.57 17.37
N ARG A 51 -9.62 -18.72 17.14
CA ARG A 51 -9.80 -17.33 16.69
C ARG A 51 -9.48 -17.18 15.20
N PRO A 52 -10.21 -16.33 14.44
CA PRO A 52 -9.80 -15.93 13.10
C PRO A 52 -8.38 -15.35 13.09
N PRO A 53 -7.64 -15.46 11.97
CA PRO A 53 -6.30 -14.90 11.89
C PRO A 53 -6.34 -13.37 11.95
N VAL A 54 -5.30 -12.78 12.56
CA VAL A 54 -5.02 -11.35 12.40
C VAL A 54 -4.45 -11.13 10.99
N LEU A 55 -5.12 -10.29 10.20
CA LEU A 55 -4.71 -10.00 8.83
C LEU A 55 -3.74 -8.82 8.81
N ILE A 56 -2.55 -9.04 8.26
CA ILE A 56 -1.55 -8.00 7.99
C ILE A 56 -1.44 -7.86 6.48
N ALA A 57 -1.81 -6.72 5.92
CA ALA A 57 -1.78 -6.49 4.48
C ALA A 57 -0.93 -5.26 4.16
N ALA A 58 -0.10 -5.32 3.13
CA ALA A 58 0.84 -4.24 2.77
C ALA A 58 0.94 -4.03 1.25
N GLY A 59 1.61 -2.95 0.85
CA GLY A 59 1.98 -2.69 -0.54
C GLY A 59 0.77 -2.43 -1.45
N ALA A 60 -0.19 -1.63 -0.97
CA ALA A 60 -1.25 -1.08 -1.82
C ALA A 60 -0.69 -0.02 -2.78
N HIS A 61 0.34 0.69 -2.34
CA HIS A 61 1.14 1.61 -3.14
C HIS A 61 2.59 1.10 -3.16
N ALA A 62 3.27 1.18 -4.30
CA ALA A 62 4.59 0.57 -4.46
C ALA A 62 5.68 1.35 -3.71
N GLU A 63 5.55 2.66 -3.61
CA GLU A 63 6.46 3.57 -2.89
C GLU A 63 6.50 3.32 -1.38
N GLU A 64 5.46 2.69 -0.84
CA GLU A 64 5.26 2.39 0.58
C GLU A 64 6.05 1.12 1.00
N ALA A 65 7.35 1.14 0.74
CA ALA A 65 8.22 0.00 0.98
C ALA A 65 8.32 -0.42 2.45
N ALA A 66 8.11 0.48 3.41
CA ALA A 66 8.20 0.15 4.82
C ALA A 66 7.10 -0.83 5.23
N GLY A 67 5.88 -0.69 4.70
CA GLY A 67 4.79 -1.64 4.98
C GLY A 67 5.14 -3.06 4.53
N VAL A 68 5.67 -3.21 3.32
CA VAL A 68 6.08 -4.52 2.75
C VAL A 68 7.22 -5.14 3.57
N ILE A 69 8.23 -4.34 3.92
CA ILE A 69 9.38 -4.81 4.70
C ILE A 69 8.95 -5.18 6.13
N THR A 70 8.09 -4.39 6.76
CA THR A 70 7.57 -4.69 8.10
C THR A 70 6.73 -5.95 8.10
N ALA A 71 5.85 -6.16 7.11
CA ALA A 71 5.11 -7.42 6.96
C ALA A 71 6.06 -8.63 6.87
N TRP A 72 7.14 -8.51 6.07
CA TRP A 72 8.17 -9.54 5.98
C TRP A 72 8.88 -9.79 7.32
N ARG A 73 9.32 -8.76 8.03
CA ARG A 73 10.00 -8.89 9.34
C ARG A 73 9.08 -9.52 10.39
N LEU A 74 7.79 -9.19 10.38
CA LEU A 74 6.78 -9.82 11.23
C LEU A 74 6.60 -11.30 10.88
N ALA A 75 6.59 -11.67 9.60
CA ALA A 75 6.51 -13.06 9.19
C ALA A 75 7.73 -13.89 9.66
N GLN A 76 8.94 -13.31 9.64
CA GLN A 76 10.16 -13.97 10.11
C GLN A 76 10.19 -14.19 11.63
N SER A 77 9.66 -13.24 12.40
CA SER A 77 9.61 -13.30 13.86
C SER A 77 8.24 -12.83 14.35
N PRO A 78 7.22 -13.71 14.33
CA PRO A 78 5.83 -13.31 14.61
C PRO A 78 5.62 -12.80 16.03
N GLY A 79 6.20 -13.46 17.04
CA GLY A 79 6.02 -13.09 18.45
C GLY A 79 4.54 -13.02 18.89
N PHE A 80 3.69 -13.91 18.35
CA PHE A 80 2.25 -13.98 18.59
C PHE A 80 1.80 -15.44 18.63
N ARG A 81 0.94 -15.78 19.59
CA ARG A 81 0.44 -17.16 19.81
C ARG A 81 -0.74 -17.53 18.92
N GLY A 82 -1.40 -16.55 18.31
CA GLY A 82 -2.47 -16.75 17.34
C GLY A 82 -2.02 -16.95 15.90
N ARG A 83 -3.00 -17.07 15.00
CA ARG A 83 -2.75 -17.15 13.56
C ARG A 83 -2.52 -15.75 12.98
N LEU A 84 -1.47 -15.61 12.17
CA LEU A 84 -1.23 -14.43 11.34
C LEU A 84 -1.43 -14.80 9.86
N LEU A 85 -2.13 -13.92 9.14
CA LEU A 85 -2.32 -14.01 7.71
C LEU A 85 -1.71 -12.77 7.06
N PHE A 86 -0.79 -12.97 6.13
CA PHE A 86 -0.05 -11.91 5.46
C PHE A 86 -0.49 -11.77 4.01
N VAL A 87 -0.81 -10.56 3.57
CA VAL A 87 -0.84 -10.16 2.16
C VAL A 87 0.38 -9.28 1.94
N PRO A 88 1.51 -9.85 1.46
CA PRO A 88 2.81 -9.19 1.53
C PRO A 88 2.91 -7.96 0.62
N CYS A 89 2.22 -7.97 -0.52
CA CYS A 89 2.16 -6.88 -1.47
C CYS A 89 0.89 -7.03 -2.31
N ARG A 90 0.07 -5.97 -2.38
CA ARG A 90 -1.18 -5.94 -3.16
C ARG A 90 -0.96 -5.50 -4.60
N ASP A 91 0.08 -4.72 -4.86
CA ASP A 91 0.46 -4.21 -6.17
C ASP A 91 1.76 -4.85 -6.67
N PRO A 92 1.76 -6.11 -7.12
CA PRO A 92 2.99 -6.78 -7.53
C PRO A 92 3.62 -6.16 -8.79
N LEU A 93 2.82 -5.59 -9.70
CA LEU A 93 3.31 -4.98 -10.93
C LEU A 93 3.95 -3.61 -10.66
N GLY A 94 3.33 -2.78 -9.82
CA GLY A 94 3.93 -1.54 -9.36
C GLY A 94 5.16 -1.79 -8.49
N TRP A 95 5.12 -2.83 -7.64
CA TRP A 95 6.24 -3.21 -6.79
C TRP A 95 7.48 -3.62 -7.59
N ASP A 96 7.33 -4.38 -8.67
CA ASP A 96 8.42 -4.72 -9.58
C ASP A 96 8.93 -3.51 -10.39
N GLY A 97 8.15 -2.44 -10.44
CA GLY A 97 8.49 -1.19 -11.10
C GLY A 97 8.27 -1.21 -12.61
N ILE A 98 8.35 -0.03 -13.21
CA ILE A 98 8.17 0.17 -14.66
C ILE A 98 9.17 -0.68 -15.46
N SER A 99 10.43 -0.75 -15.04
CA SER A 99 11.49 -1.43 -15.80
C SER A 99 11.20 -2.92 -15.98
N ARG A 100 10.92 -3.64 -14.89
CA ARG A 100 10.61 -5.07 -14.95
C ARG A 100 9.25 -5.33 -15.59
N THR A 101 8.24 -4.52 -15.25
CA THR A 101 6.88 -4.71 -15.77
C THR A 101 6.80 -4.47 -17.27
N LEU A 102 7.42 -3.41 -17.79
CA LEU A 102 7.50 -3.17 -19.23
C LEU A 102 8.30 -4.28 -19.93
N GLY A 103 9.40 -4.71 -19.32
CA GLY A 103 10.23 -5.77 -19.88
C GLY A 103 9.52 -7.13 -19.96
N ARG A 104 8.72 -7.49 -18.95
CA ARG A 104 7.84 -8.67 -19.00
C ARG A 104 6.76 -8.53 -20.07
N LEU A 105 6.08 -7.39 -20.10
CA LEU A 105 5.01 -7.11 -21.05
C LEU A 105 5.49 -7.18 -22.52
N THR A 106 6.75 -6.80 -22.77
CA THR A 106 7.35 -6.75 -24.12
C THR A 106 8.21 -7.98 -24.46
N GLY A 107 8.29 -8.95 -23.54
CA GLY A 107 9.09 -10.18 -23.72
C GLY A 107 10.61 -9.96 -23.70
N GLN A 108 11.09 -8.81 -23.22
CA GLN A 108 12.52 -8.46 -23.16
C GLN A 108 13.22 -8.92 -21.86
N GLY A 109 12.46 -9.39 -20.86
CA GLY A 109 13.01 -9.75 -19.55
C GLY A 109 13.15 -8.53 -18.63
N ASP A 110 14.20 -8.46 -17.81
CA ASP A 110 14.43 -7.30 -16.95
C ASP A 110 15.04 -6.14 -17.76
N LEU A 111 14.24 -5.11 -18.07
CA LEU A 111 14.80 -3.86 -18.62
C LEU A 111 15.50 -3.07 -17.51
N HIS A 112 16.42 -2.21 -17.91
CA HIS A 112 17.10 -1.27 -17.01
C HIS A 112 16.82 0.16 -17.47
N LEU A 113 15.80 0.77 -16.86
CA LEU A 113 15.46 2.17 -17.09
C LEU A 113 15.92 3.00 -15.89
N GLU A 114 16.69 4.04 -16.15
CA GLU A 114 17.23 4.95 -15.12
C GLU A 114 16.80 6.40 -15.36
N THR A 115 16.46 6.74 -16.59
CA THR A 115 16.22 8.13 -17.01
C THR A 115 14.89 8.29 -17.73
N HIS A 116 14.33 9.51 -17.66
CA HIS A 116 13.17 9.91 -18.46
C HIS A 116 13.36 9.59 -19.94
N ARG A 117 14.53 9.92 -20.51
CA ARG A 117 14.83 9.65 -21.92
C ARG A 117 14.72 8.16 -22.27
N GLN A 118 15.34 7.28 -21.47
CA GLN A 118 15.26 5.83 -21.71
C GLN A 118 13.83 5.31 -21.61
N ALA A 119 13.07 5.78 -20.61
CA ALA A 119 11.67 5.42 -20.45
C ALA A 119 10.83 5.86 -21.66
N VAL A 120 10.99 7.10 -22.13
CA VAL A 120 10.26 7.63 -23.30
C VAL A 120 10.63 6.92 -24.59
N GLU A 121 11.91 6.61 -24.81
CA GLU A 121 12.38 5.82 -25.95
C GLU A 121 11.74 4.43 -25.94
N ALA A 122 11.74 3.76 -24.78
CA ALA A 122 11.07 2.48 -24.58
C ALA A 122 9.56 2.56 -24.87
N TYR A 123 8.87 3.56 -24.32
CA TYR A 123 7.43 3.74 -24.51
C TYR A 123 7.06 3.97 -25.97
N ARG A 124 7.86 4.73 -26.72
CA ARG A 124 7.66 4.93 -28.17
C ARG A 124 7.95 3.69 -29.00
N HIS A 125 8.88 2.86 -28.54
CA HIS A 125 9.26 1.65 -29.26
C HIS A 125 8.20 0.55 -29.15
N TRP A 126 7.62 0.37 -27.96
CA TRP A 126 6.70 -0.74 -27.68
C TRP A 126 5.22 -0.33 -27.53
N GLY A 127 4.93 0.97 -27.43
CA GLY A 127 3.59 1.46 -27.14
C GLY A 127 3.17 2.66 -27.99
N GLU A 128 2.00 3.18 -27.63
CA GLU A 128 1.40 4.38 -28.19
C GLU A 128 1.53 5.52 -27.17
N VAL A 129 2.24 6.59 -27.52
CA VAL A 129 2.31 7.79 -26.68
C VAL A 129 1.02 8.59 -26.84
N ILE A 130 0.18 8.55 -25.81
CA ILE A 130 -1.13 9.24 -25.78
C ILE A 130 -1.02 10.67 -25.26
N TYR A 131 0.06 11.00 -24.56
CA TYR A 131 0.34 12.35 -24.08
C TYR A 131 1.83 12.63 -24.03
N GLN A 132 2.24 13.79 -24.54
CA GLN A 132 3.60 14.30 -24.39
C GLN A 132 3.61 15.84 -24.42
N ARG A 133 3.64 16.47 -23.24
CA ARG A 133 3.75 17.93 -23.09
C ARG A 133 4.41 18.26 -21.75
N GLU A 134 5.11 19.39 -21.70
CA GLU A 134 5.64 19.96 -20.44
C GLU A 134 6.52 18.99 -19.63
N GLY A 135 7.23 18.06 -20.27
CA GLY A 135 8.05 17.08 -19.57
C GLY A 135 7.28 15.88 -18.98
N LEU A 136 5.96 15.80 -19.17
CA LEU A 136 5.16 14.61 -18.87
C LEU A 136 4.94 13.77 -20.13
N VAL A 137 5.19 12.47 -20.02
CA VAL A 137 4.84 11.48 -21.05
C VAL A 137 3.95 10.40 -20.45
N LEU A 138 2.84 10.10 -21.14
CA LEU A 138 1.98 8.95 -20.89
C LEU A 138 1.91 8.09 -22.15
N ALA A 139 2.08 6.79 -21.99
CA ALA A 139 1.99 5.84 -23.09
C ALA A 139 1.20 4.60 -22.69
N VAL A 140 0.47 4.04 -23.65
CA VAL A 140 -0.23 2.75 -23.51
C VAL A 140 0.62 1.67 -24.17
N VAL A 141 0.85 0.59 -23.44
CA VAL A 141 1.47 -0.63 -23.97
C VAL A 141 0.51 -1.78 -23.63
N GLY A 142 -0.26 -2.22 -24.61
CA GLY A 142 -1.28 -3.26 -24.42
C GLY A 142 -2.28 -2.95 -23.28
N PRO A 143 -2.39 -3.79 -22.24
CA PRO A 143 -3.33 -3.60 -21.14
C PRO A 143 -2.84 -2.59 -20.08
N LEU A 144 -1.58 -2.17 -20.14
CA LEU A 144 -0.97 -1.26 -19.16
C LEU A 144 -0.73 0.11 -19.79
N ALA A 145 -0.56 1.10 -18.92
CA ALA A 145 -0.06 2.41 -19.26
C ALA A 145 1.14 2.76 -18.39
N PHE A 146 1.98 3.65 -18.88
CA PHE A 146 3.22 4.04 -18.23
C PHE A 146 3.38 5.55 -18.24
N MET A 147 3.83 6.07 -17.11
CA MET A 147 4.16 7.48 -16.95
C MET A 147 5.66 7.69 -16.90
N SER A 148 6.13 8.83 -17.37
CA SER A 148 7.47 9.32 -17.10
C SER A 148 7.45 10.83 -17.00
N LEU A 149 8.24 11.37 -16.08
CA LEU A 149 8.42 12.79 -15.85
C LEU A 149 9.88 13.18 -16.12
N ASP A 150 10.07 14.32 -16.76
CA ASP A 150 11.37 14.99 -16.85
C ASP A 150 11.91 15.26 -15.43
N PRO A 151 13.22 15.13 -15.17
CA PRO A 151 13.80 15.31 -13.82
C PRO A 151 13.40 16.60 -13.11
N GLU A 152 13.24 17.70 -13.84
CA GLU A 152 12.91 19.02 -13.26
C GLU A 152 11.39 19.26 -13.14
N HIS A 153 10.56 18.30 -13.52
CA HIS A 153 9.11 18.44 -13.49
C HIS A 153 8.60 18.56 -12.04
N PRO A 154 7.73 19.54 -11.70
CA PRO A 154 7.25 19.75 -10.33
C PRO A 154 6.46 18.56 -9.77
N GLY A 155 5.84 17.76 -10.64
CA GLY A 155 5.18 16.51 -10.26
C GLY A 155 6.12 15.46 -9.65
N ASN A 156 7.44 15.59 -9.75
CA ASN A 156 8.39 14.73 -9.05
C ASN A 156 8.41 14.93 -7.54
N ALA A 157 7.70 15.93 -6.99
CA ALA A 157 7.52 16.07 -5.55
C ALA A 157 6.65 14.95 -4.96
N ASP A 158 5.61 14.56 -5.69
CA ASP A 158 4.71 13.45 -5.38
C ASP A 158 4.03 13.00 -6.67
N THR A 159 4.58 11.95 -7.31
CA THR A 159 4.16 11.52 -8.65
C THR A 159 2.75 10.94 -8.63
N GLY A 160 2.37 10.29 -7.53
CA GLY A 160 1.06 9.67 -7.33
C GLY A 160 -0.06 10.69 -7.14
N GLU A 161 0.14 11.67 -6.25
CA GLU A 161 -0.81 12.76 -6.05
C GLU A 161 -0.93 13.64 -7.30
N PHE A 162 0.20 13.94 -7.96
CA PHE A 162 0.21 14.71 -9.20
C PHE A 162 -0.68 14.09 -10.27
N ILE A 163 -0.49 12.80 -10.58
CA ILE A 163 -1.22 12.18 -11.69
C ILE A 163 -2.70 11.95 -11.37
N GLN A 164 -3.03 11.64 -10.12
CA GLN A 164 -4.43 11.50 -9.67
C GLN A 164 -5.18 12.84 -9.74
N ALA A 165 -4.52 13.97 -9.52
CA ALA A 165 -5.10 15.30 -9.72
C ALA A 165 -5.10 15.75 -11.19
N PHE A 166 -4.13 15.27 -12.00
CA PHE A 166 -3.98 15.63 -13.39
C PHE A 166 -5.02 14.97 -14.29
N LEU A 167 -5.23 13.65 -14.17
CA LEU A 167 -6.10 12.88 -15.06
C LEU A 167 -7.56 13.38 -15.10
N PRO A 168 -8.24 13.66 -13.97
CA PRO A 168 -9.62 14.14 -14.01
C PRO A 168 -9.82 15.46 -14.76
N ARG A 169 -8.76 16.25 -14.98
CA ARG A 169 -8.78 17.49 -15.77
C ARG A 169 -8.55 17.27 -17.27
N HIS A 170 -8.30 16.03 -17.68
CA HIS A 170 -8.00 15.65 -19.06
C HIS A 170 -8.89 14.49 -19.51
N PRO A 171 -10.16 14.75 -19.88
CA PRO A 171 -11.14 13.71 -20.23
C PRO A 171 -10.67 12.76 -21.33
N ASP A 172 -10.00 13.27 -22.37
CA ASP A 172 -9.47 12.44 -23.46
C ASP A 172 -8.46 11.38 -22.96
N LEU A 173 -7.68 11.72 -21.93
CA LEU A 173 -6.73 10.78 -21.32
C LEU A 173 -7.43 9.78 -20.41
N VAL A 174 -8.46 10.23 -19.66
CA VAL A 174 -9.31 9.32 -18.88
C VAL A 174 -9.94 8.28 -19.81
N ASP A 175 -10.48 8.71 -20.96
CA ASP A 175 -11.06 7.82 -21.95
C ASP A 175 -10.05 6.84 -22.54
N ALA A 176 -8.84 7.30 -22.86
CA ALA A 176 -7.76 6.44 -23.35
C ALA A 176 -7.25 5.42 -22.31
N LEU A 177 -7.43 5.73 -21.01
CA LEU A 177 -6.93 4.92 -19.90
C LEU A 177 -7.99 4.03 -19.24
N ARG A 178 -9.27 4.07 -19.66
CA ARG A 178 -10.32 3.23 -19.08
C ARG A 178 -9.94 1.75 -19.04
N GLY A 179 -10.13 1.12 -17.88
CA GLY A 179 -9.79 -0.27 -17.60
C GLY A 179 -8.28 -0.54 -17.45
N LYS A 180 -7.41 0.47 -17.60
CA LYS A 180 -5.95 0.31 -17.59
C LYS A 180 -5.35 0.66 -16.23
N ARG A 181 -4.20 0.03 -15.99
CA ARG A 181 -3.30 0.32 -14.86
C ARG A 181 -2.16 1.19 -15.38
N LEU A 182 -2.09 2.42 -14.87
CA LEU A 182 -1.02 3.35 -15.12
C LEU A 182 0.07 3.15 -14.06
N LEU A 183 1.21 2.62 -14.48
CA LEU A 183 2.40 2.55 -13.64
C LEU A 183 3.06 3.91 -13.58
N VAL A 184 3.23 4.39 -12.35
CA VAL A 184 3.78 5.70 -12.02
C VAL A 184 5.23 5.52 -11.56
N PRO A 185 6.19 6.32 -12.05
CA PRO A 185 7.55 6.29 -11.53
C PRO A 185 7.55 6.74 -10.06
N GLY A 186 8.46 6.18 -9.27
CA GLY A 186 8.65 6.61 -7.89
C GLY A 186 9.09 8.07 -7.79
N THR A 187 8.85 8.66 -6.64
CA THR A 187 9.33 10.00 -6.31
C THR A 187 10.83 9.97 -6.02
N PRO A 188 11.68 10.80 -6.66
CA PRO A 188 13.12 10.85 -6.39
C PRO A 188 13.47 11.01 -4.90
N ARG A 189 12.66 11.81 -4.17
CA ARG A 189 12.80 12.03 -2.72
C ARG A 189 12.67 10.74 -1.90
N HIS A 190 11.82 9.82 -2.32
CA HIS A 190 11.50 8.58 -1.59
C HIS A 190 12.26 7.36 -2.14
N ALA A 191 12.95 7.52 -3.26
CA ALA A 191 13.68 6.44 -3.91
C ALA A 191 14.95 6.02 -3.14
N GLU A 192 15.54 6.91 -2.32
CA GLU A 192 16.71 6.61 -1.47
C GLU A 192 17.89 5.99 -2.26
N GLY A 193 18.16 6.50 -3.46
CA GLY A 193 19.21 6.00 -4.35
C GLY A 193 18.81 4.81 -5.23
N ARG A 194 17.58 4.30 -5.10
CA ARG A 194 16.98 3.35 -6.06
C ARG A 194 16.60 4.11 -7.34
N SER A 195 16.52 3.39 -8.47
CA SER A 195 15.90 3.93 -9.69
C SER A 195 14.41 4.19 -9.44
N VAL A 196 13.91 5.36 -9.85
CA VAL A 196 12.47 5.68 -9.81
C VAL A 196 11.63 4.80 -10.76
N TYR A 197 12.28 4.11 -11.70
CA TYR A 197 11.63 3.12 -12.57
C TYR A 197 11.85 1.68 -12.09
N GLY A 198 12.57 1.50 -10.96
CA GLY A 198 12.86 0.22 -10.35
C GLY A 198 11.81 -0.19 -9.32
N TRP A 199 12.18 -1.11 -8.43
CA TRP A 199 11.27 -1.68 -7.45
C TRP A 199 10.80 -0.66 -6.42
N GLY A 200 9.57 -0.88 -5.93
CA GLY A 200 8.90 0.00 -4.98
C GLY A 200 8.69 1.41 -5.54
N GLY A 201 8.23 1.48 -6.80
CA GLY A 201 8.08 2.68 -7.65
C GLY A 201 7.11 3.74 -7.10
N GLY A 202 6.13 4.17 -7.90
CA GLY A 202 5.00 5.01 -7.45
C GLY A 202 3.69 4.21 -7.41
N PRO A 203 2.57 4.82 -7.00
CA PRO A 203 1.34 4.07 -6.81
C PRO A 203 0.77 3.74 -8.18
N THR A 204 0.37 2.49 -8.39
CA THR A 204 -0.39 2.16 -9.61
C THR A 204 -1.73 2.87 -9.57
N VAL A 205 -1.99 3.68 -10.59
CA VAL A 205 -3.27 4.38 -10.78
C VAL A 205 -4.13 3.57 -11.73
N TYR A 206 -5.40 3.42 -11.38
CA TYR A 206 -6.41 2.74 -12.15
C TYR A 206 -7.49 3.72 -12.56
N VAL A 207 -7.90 3.63 -13.82
CA VAL A 207 -9.09 4.32 -14.34
C VAL A 207 -10.14 3.26 -14.61
N ASP A 208 -11.26 3.30 -13.89
CA ASP A 208 -12.33 2.31 -14.10
C ASP A 208 -13.16 2.60 -15.37
N GLU A 209 -14.08 1.69 -15.70
CA GLU A 209 -14.94 1.82 -16.87
C GLU A 209 -15.82 3.08 -16.86
N SER A 210 -16.11 3.63 -15.68
CA SER A 210 -16.86 4.89 -15.52
C SER A 210 -15.99 6.14 -15.72
N GLY A 211 -14.66 5.98 -15.81
CA GLY A 211 -13.69 7.07 -15.87
C GLY A 211 -13.24 7.56 -14.49
N ARG A 212 -13.58 6.85 -13.41
CA ARG A 212 -13.12 7.19 -12.07
C ARG A 212 -11.64 6.83 -11.93
N VAL A 213 -10.84 7.79 -11.47
CA VAL A 213 -9.41 7.67 -11.21
C VAL A 213 -9.17 7.37 -9.74
N GLY A 214 -8.28 6.41 -9.43
CA GLY A 214 -7.84 6.11 -8.07
C GLY A 214 -6.70 5.10 -8.05
N ASN A 215 -6.17 4.76 -6.88
CA ASN A 215 -5.16 3.71 -6.71
C ASN A 215 -5.76 2.42 -6.13
N PHE A 216 -4.94 1.41 -5.85
CA PHE A 216 -5.43 0.13 -5.27
C PHE A 216 -5.83 0.20 -3.79
N ASN A 217 -5.69 1.36 -3.14
CA ASN A 217 -6.36 1.64 -1.87
C ASN A 217 -7.74 2.31 -2.07
N ARG A 218 -8.31 2.21 -3.26
CA ARG A 218 -9.68 2.62 -3.62
C ARG A 218 -10.41 1.45 -4.27
N PHE A 219 -11.66 1.68 -4.65
CA PHE A 219 -12.52 0.76 -5.39
C PHE A 219 -13.04 -0.44 -4.60
N PHE A 220 -12.86 -0.50 -3.27
CA PHE A 220 -13.40 -1.62 -2.48
C PHE A 220 -14.94 -1.68 -2.47
N ALA A 221 -15.59 -0.54 -2.74
CA ALA A 221 -17.04 -0.44 -2.92
C ALA A 221 -17.50 -0.57 -4.39
N SER A 222 -16.57 -0.75 -5.34
CA SER A 222 -16.90 -0.90 -6.76
C SER A 222 -17.55 -2.25 -7.03
N GLU A 223 -18.52 -2.29 -7.95
CA GLU A 223 -19.12 -3.52 -8.44
C GLU A 223 -18.09 -4.39 -9.19
N THR A 224 -17.25 -3.73 -10.00
CA THR A 224 -16.19 -4.35 -10.81
C THR A 224 -14.83 -3.70 -10.48
N PRO A 225 -14.26 -3.98 -9.30
CA PRO A 225 -12.94 -3.47 -8.94
C PRO A 225 -11.84 -4.11 -9.79
N PRO A 226 -10.64 -3.50 -9.89
CA PRO A 226 -9.49 -4.16 -10.51
C PRO A 226 -9.16 -5.47 -9.77
N VAL A 227 -8.59 -6.46 -10.49
CA VAL A 227 -8.37 -7.83 -9.96
C VAL A 227 -7.55 -7.85 -8.66
N GLU A 228 -6.63 -6.91 -8.50
CA GLU A 228 -5.81 -6.72 -7.30
C GLU A 228 -6.66 -6.39 -6.07
N VAL A 229 -7.66 -5.51 -6.24
CA VAL A 229 -8.62 -5.12 -5.18
C VAL A 229 -9.67 -6.21 -4.97
N ALA A 230 -10.18 -6.83 -6.04
CA ALA A 230 -11.11 -7.97 -5.95
C ALA A 230 -10.51 -9.15 -5.17
N ALA A 231 -9.26 -9.52 -5.45
CA ALA A 231 -8.57 -10.62 -4.79
C ALA A 231 -8.45 -10.40 -3.27
N LEU A 232 -8.15 -9.17 -2.84
CA LEU A 232 -8.10 -8.84 -1.42
C LEU A 232 -9.49 -8.81 -0.79
N ARG A 233 -10.50 -8.31 -1.51
CA ARG A 233 -11.91 -8.31 -1.08
C ARG A 233 -12.39 -9.73 -0.80
N GLU A 234 -12.20 -10.63 -1.75
CA GLU A 234 -12.58 -12.05 -1.64
C GLU A 234 -11.84 -12.77 -0.51
N LEU A 235 -10.57 -12.43 -0.27
CA LEU A 235 -9.82 -12.94 0.88
C LEU A 235 -10.47 -12.52 2.19
N ALA A 236 -10.81 -11.23 2.33
CA ALA A 236 -11.47 -10.71 3.53
C ALA A 236 -12.85 -11.34 3.74
N ASP A 237 -13.63 -11.53 2.68
CA ASP A 237 -14.94 -12.20 2.71
C ASP A 237 -14.84 -13.65 3.21
N ARG A 238 -13.82 -14.38 2.72
CA ARG A 238 -13.59 -15.77 3.08
C ARG A 238 -13.06 -15.93 4.50
N VAL A 239 -12.13 -15.07 4.92
CA VAL A 239 -11.41 -15.20 6.20
C VAL A 239 -12.19 -14.56 7.34
N ARG A 240 -12.93 -13.48 7.06
CA ARG A 240 -13.64 -12.65 8.04
C ARG A 240 -12.76 -12.30 9.26
N PRO A 241 -11.63 -11.59 9.05
CA PRO A 241 -10.71 -11.29 10.15
C PRO A 241 -11.40 -10.41 11.20
N GLU A 242 -11.12 -10.66 12.48
CA GLU A 242 -11.56 -9.76 13.56
C GLU A 242 -10.64 -8.53 13.66
N TRP A 243 -9.37 -8.70 13.30
CA TRP A 243 -8.32 -7.68 13.45
C TRP A 243 -7.53 -7.55 12.16
N VAL A 244 -7.32 -6.30 11.72
CA VAL A 244 -6.61 -5.98 10.49
C VAL A 244 -5.57 -4.90 10.76
N PHE A 245 -4.34 -5.15 10.32
CA PHE A 245 -3.29 -4.15 10.16
C PHE A 245 -3.10 -3.89 8.67
N ASP A 246 -3.47 -2.69 8.24
CA ASP A 246 -3.40 -2.20 6.88
C ASP A 246 -2.18 -1.29 6.77
N LEU A 247 -1.04 -1.83 6.33
CA LEU A 247 0.25 -1.16 6.45
C LEU A 247 0.43 -0.16 5.31
N HIS A 248 0.29 1.12 5.65
CA HIS A 248 0.44 2.26 4.77
C HIS A 248 1.52 3.24 5.26
N GLU A 249 1.84 4.18 4.39
CA GLU A 249 2.72 5.30 4.66
C GLU A 249 2.06 6.59 4.15
N ASN A 250 2.34 7.70 4.81
CA ASN A 250 1.70 8.97 4.52
C ASN A 250 2.75 10.07 4.36
N PHE A 251 2.29 11.29 4.15
CA PHE A 251 3.12 12.48 4.14
C PHE A 251 3.65 12.87 5.53
N GLY A 252 4.67 13.72 5.51
CA GLY A 252 5.29 14.30 6.69
C GLY A 252 6.36 13.39 7.27
N GLY A 253 6.74 13.67 8.53
CA GLY A 253 7.85 13.00 9.20
C GLY A 253 7.45 12.15 10.41
N GLY A 254 6.17 12.12 10.79
CA GLY A 254 5.69 11.42 11.98
C GLY A 254 4.91 10.15 11.67
N PHE A 255 4.57 9.43 12.73
CA PHE A 255 3.70 8.27 12.71
C PHE A 255 2.26 8.66 13.04
N GLY A 256 1.29 8.04 12.39
CA GLY A 256 -0.10 8.05 12.79
C GLY A 256 -0.78 6.74 12.41
N LEU A 257 -2.07 6.64 12.70
CA LEU A 257 -2.89 5.55 12.18
C LEU A 257 -4.34 6.01 11.96
N TYR A 258 -4.98 5.50 10.92
CA TYR A 258 -6.43 5.56 10.80
C TYR A 258 -7.09 4.35 11.47
N ALA A 259 -8.13 4.61 12.25
CA ALA A 259 -8.95 3.59 12.89
C ALA A 259 -10.38 3.65 12.35
N ASN A 260 -10.91 2.50 11.94
CA ASN A 260 -12.32 2.39 11.51
C ASN A 260 -13.28 2.33 12.72
N GLY A 261 -14.59 2.36 12.47
CA GLY A 261 -15.62 2.36 13.52
C GLY A 261 -15.46 1.24 14.56
N PRO A 262 -15.35 -0.04 14.15
CA PRO A 262 -15.07 -1.14 15.09
C PRO A 262 -13.78 -0.95 15.88
N ALA A 263 -12.69 -0.48 15.25
CA ALA A 263 -11.44 -0.19 15.96
C ALA A 263 -11.60 0.90 17.04
N LEU A 264 -12.45 1.91 16.82
CA LEU A 264 -12.77 2.89 17.85
C LEU A 264 -13.61 2.32 19.00
N GLN A 265 -14.47 1.35 18.72
CA GLN A 265 -15.40 0.78 19.69
C GLN A 265 -14.74 -0.27 20.60
N ARG A 266 -13.92 -1.16 20.03
CA ARG A 266 -13.29 -2.28 20.77
C ARG A 266 -11.77 -2.35 20.65
N GLY A 267 -11.16 -1.54 19.79
CA GLY A 267 -9.71 -1.53 19.54
C GLY A 267 -8.93 -0.51 20.36
N ALA A 268 -9.52 0.09 21.39
CA ALA A 268 -8.88 1.17 22.16
C ALA A 268 -7.59 0.76 22.87
N ALA A 269 -7.56 -0.41 23.50
CA ALA A 269 -6.34 -0.96 24.09
C ALA A 269 -5.26 -1.18 23.02
N VAL A 270 -5.65 -1.60 21.82
CA VAL A 270 -4.75 -1.90 20.71
C VAL A 270 -4.12 -0.63 20.15
N TYR A 271 -4.91 0.35 19.68
CA TYR A 271 -4.32 1.56 19.11
C TYR A 271 -3.53 2.39 20.12
N ARG A 272 -3.89 2.36 21.42
CA ARG A 272 -3.11 3.01 22.47
C ARG A 272 -1.76 2.33 22.66
N ALA A 273 -1.75 0.99 22.74
CA ALA A 273 -0.49 0.25 22.83
C ALA A 273 0.43 0.53 21.63
N MET A 274 -0.13 0.63 20.41
CA MET A 274 0.62 1.00 19.22
C MET A 274 1.26 2.38 19.36
N ILE A 275 0.45 3.41 19.64
CA ILE A 275 0.89 4.80 19.72
C ILE A 275 1.87 5.02 20.88
N ASP A 276 1.53 4.54 22.07
CA ASP A 276 2.34 4.75 23.27
C ASP A 276 3.73 4.11 23.13
N THR A 277 3.80 2.93 22.50
CA THR A 277 5.09 2.28 22.23
C THR A 277 5.92 3.05 21.20
N VAL A 278 5.29 3.55 20.13
CA VAL A 278 5.96 4.41 19.13
C VAL A 278 6.54 5.66 19.78
N VAL A 279 5.76 6.34 20.63
CA VAL A 279 6.19 7.54 21.35
C VAL A 279 7.30 7.22 22.35
N ALA A 280 7.17 6.13 23.12
CA ALA A 280 8.17 5.71 24.09
C ALA A 280 9.53 5.37 23.43
N GLU A 281 9.51 4.89 22.20
CA GLU A 281 10.70 4.61 21.38
C GLU A 281 11.26 5.85 20.67
N GLY A 282 10.68 7.02 20.91
CA GLY A 282 11.18 8.32 20.44
C GLY A 282 10.74 8.72 19.03
N PHE A 283 9.72 8.06 18.48
CA PHE A 283 9.16 8.42 17.18
C PHE A 283 8.07 9.50 17.36
N PRO A 284 8.12 10.61 16.60
CA PRO A 284 7.13 11.66 16.69
C PRO A 284 5.81 11.21 16.04
N LEU A 285 4.70 11.75 16.52
CA LEU A 285 3.39 11.56 15.90
C LEU A 285 3.12 12.65 14.87
N ASN A 286 2.35 12.30 13.85
CA ASN A 286 1.74 13.31 12.97
C ASN A 286 0.71 14.11 13.78
N ARG A 287 0.56 15.39 13.43
CA ARG A 287 -0.46 16.26 14.03
C ARG A 287 -1.64 16.36 13.09
N LEU A 288 -2.85 16.33 13.64
CA LEU A 288 -4.06 16.49 12.84
C LEU A 288 -4.08 17.82 12.06
N ASP A 289 -3.57 18.90 12.67
CA ASP A 289 -3.48 20.23 12.07
C ASP A 289 -2.60 20.28 10.81
N ASP A 290 -1.58 19.42 10.74
CA ASP A 290 -0.69 19.32 9.57
C ASP A 290 -1.28 18.39 8.51
N LEU A 291 -2.03 17.37 8.94
CA LEU A 291 -2.62 16.36 8.08
C LEU A 291 -3.80 16.89 7.26
N LEU A 292 -4.68 17.72 7.85
CA LEU A 292 -5.89 18.22 7.16
C LEU A 292 -5.57 19.05 5.91
N PRO A 293 -4.66 20.06 5.96
CA PRO A 293 -4.29 20.83 4.78
C PRO A 293 -3.64 19.97 3.69
N TYR A 294 -2.79 19.01 4.09
CA TYR A 294 -2.14 18.10 3.15
C TYR A 294 -3.17 17.28 2.35
N LEU A 295 -4.17 16.72 3.03
CA LEU A 295 -5.24 15.95 2.37
C LEU A 295 -6.28 16.83 1.65
N GLY A 296 -6.13 18.15 1.68
CA GLY A 296 -7.14 19.09 1.17
C GLY A 296 -8.49 18.96 1.87
N LEU A 297 -8.49 18.55 3.15
CA LEU A 297 -9.71 18.32 3.92
C LEU A 297 -10.08 19.54 4.77
N PRO A 298 -11.38 19.86 4.90
CA PRO A 298 -11.82 20.93 5.78
C PRO A 298 -11.67 20.55 7.26
N GLU A 299 -11.66 21.56 8.12
CA GLU A 299 -11.67 21.38 9.58
C GLU A 299 -12.83 20.46 10.02
N GLY A 300 -12.54 19.54 10.93
CA GLY A 300 -13.51 18.58 11.45
C GLY A 300 -13.89 17.45 10.51
N ALA A 301 -13.27 17.32 9.33
CA ALA A 301 -13.45 16.17 8.43
C ALA A 301 -12.95 14.86 9.04
N LEU A 302 -12.00 14.94 9.98
CA LEU A 302 -11.49 13.84 10.77
C LEU A 302 -11.70 14.13 12.26
N VAL A 303 -11.77 13.06 13.05
CA VAL A 303 -11.68 13.10 14.52
C VAL A 303 -10.38 12.46 14.99
N GLU A 304 -9.85 12.94 16.11
CA GLU A 304 -8.65 12.40 16.76
C GLU A 304 -9.00 11.88 18.17
N PRO A 305 -9.52 10.64 18.30
CA PRO A 305 -9.91 10.07 19.60
C PRO A 305 -8.74 9.79 20.54
N TYR A 306 -7.52 9.75 20.01
CA TYR A 306 -6.27 9.64 20.74
C TYR A 306 -5.15 10.28 19.91
N PRO A 307 -4.11 10.91 20.51
CA PRO A 307 -3.05 11.55 19.73
C PRO A 307 -2.49 10.62 18.64
N GLY A 308 -2.44 11.07 17.39
CA GLY A 308 -1.96 10.29 16.25
C GLY A 308 -2.92 9.20 15.75
N VAL A 309 -4.13 9.10 16.29
CA VAL A 309 -5.18 8.18 15.84
C VAL A 309 -6.29 8.97 15.19
N TYR A 310 -6.56 8.72 13.91
CA TYR A 310 -7.54 9.47 13.13
C TYR A 310 -8.70 8.59 12.70
N SER A 311 -9.89 9.18 12.55
CA SER A 311 -11.02 8.52 11.90
C SER A 311 -11.84 9.51 11.11
N ALA A 312 -12.54 9.05 10.07
CA ALA A 312 -13.45 9.89 9.32
C ALA A 312 -14.58 10.38 10.24
N ASN A 313 -14.91 11.67 10.19
CA ASN A 313 -16.07 12.19 10.89
C ASN A 313 -17.34 11.97 10.02
N PRO A 314 -18.22 11.00 10.34
CA PRO A 314 -19.36 10.68 9.49
C PRO A 314 -20.36 11.85 9.36
N SER A 315 -20.34 12.82 10.28
CA SER A 315 -21.18 14.02 10.20
C SER A 315 -20.68 15.06 9.19
N ARG A 316 -19.44 14.92 8.70
CA ARG A 316 -18.77 15.89 7.82
C ARG A 316 -18.22 15.27 6.55
N ARG A 317 -17.84 13.99 6.59
CA ARG A 317 -17.15 13.30 5.50
C ARG A 317 -17.51 11.82 5.53
N MET A 318 -17.93 11.32 4.38
CA MET A 318 -18.03 9.88 4.18
C MET A 318 -16.62 9.27 4.14
N PRO A 319 -16.39 8.12 4.80
CA PRO A 319 -15.12 7.44 4.71
C PRO A 319 -14.80 7.06 3.25
N PRO A 320 -13.51 7.03 2.86
CA PRO A 320 -13.13 6.59 1.54
C PRO A 320 -13.48 5.11 1.33
N ASP A 321 -13.61 4.66 0.09
CA ASP A 321 -13.79 3.25 -0.25
C ASP A 321 -12.46 2.48 -0.22
N ALA A 322 -11.81 2.52 0.94
CA ALA A 322 -10.53 1.89 1.23
C ALA A 322 -10.70 0.54 1.94
N PHE A 323 -9.62 -0.24 2.04
CA PHE A 323 -9.67 -1.59 2.59
C PHE A 323 -10.12 -1.63 4.06
N GLY A 324 -9.60 -0.75 4.91
CA GLY A 324 -10.00 -0.67 6.32
C GLY A 324 -11.48 -0.31 6.53
N VAL A 325 -12.09 0.40 5.57
CA VAL A 325 -13.53 0.72 5.60
C VAL A 325 -14.35 -0.49 5.18
N TYR A 326 -13.92 -1.20 4.14
CA TYR A 326 -14.54 -2.45 3.69
C TYR A 326 -14.58 -3.50 4.80
N THR A 327 -13.43 -3.81 5.41
CA THR A 327 -13.36 -4.79 6.50
C THR A 327 -14.13 -4.34 7.74
N GLY A 328 -14.21 -3.03 7.98
CA GLY A 328 -15.02 -2.45 9.05
C GLY A 328 -16.51 -2.71 8.90
N GLN A 329 -17.06 -2.75 7.68
CA GLN A 329 -18.45 -3.11 7.42
C GLN A 329 -18.77 -4.56 7.81
N MET A 330 -17.74 -5.41 7.90
CA MET A 330 -17.84 -6.80 8.34
C MET A 330 -17.64 -6.99 9.85
N GLY A 331 -17.35 -5.91 10.59
CA GLY A 331 -17.07 -5.92 12.03
C GLY A 331 -15.58 -6.00 12.41
N ALA A 332 -14.67 -6.02 11.42
CA ALA A 332 -13.24 -6.07 11.70
C ALA A 332 -12.75 -4.73 12.26
N ALA A 333 -11.96 -4.77 13.34
CA ALA A 333 -11.21 -3.61 13.81
C ALA A 333 -9.95 -3.46 12.93
N CYS A 334 -9.90 -2.40 12.13
CA CYS A 334 -8.80 -2.12 11.23
C CYS A 334 -7.99 -0.92 11.72
N PHE A 335 -6.67 -1.10 11.76
CA PHE A 335 -5.68 -0.07 12.01
C PHE A 335 -4.85 0.10 10.73
N THR A 336 -5.03 1.24 10.06
CA THR A 336 -4.22 1.60 8.90
C THR A 336 -3.05 2.44 9.39
N THR A 337 -1.83 1.90 9.41
CA THR A 337 -0.66 2.66 9.86
C THR A 337 -0.29 3.71 8.83
N GLU A 338 0.25 4.83 9.27
CA GLU A 338 0.63 5.94 8.40
C GLU A 338 1.97 6.51 8.87
N MET A 339 3.06 5.99 8.31
CA MET A 339 4.40 6.52 8.59
C MET A 339 4.82 7.54 7.53
N GLY A 340 5.35 8.68 7.97
CA GLY A 340 5.84 9.74 7.11
C GLY A 340 6.94 9.33 6.12
N LEU A 341 6.64 9.39 4.81
CA LEU A 341 7.53 9.06 3.68
C LEU A 341 8.76 9.97 3.58
N GLU A 342 8.79 11.09 4.31
CA GLU A 342 9.93 12.00 4.34
C GLU A 342 11.10 11.47 5.18
N GLN A 343 10.88 10.41 5.97
CA GLN A 343 11.90 9.76 6.78
C GLN A 343 12.64 8.66 6.00
N PRO A 344 13.90 8.34 6.35
CA PRO A 344 14.61 7.20 5.76
C PRO A 344 13.88 5.86 5.92
N LEU A 345 13.99 4.95 4.95
CA LEU A 345 13.23 3.71 4.90
C LEU A 345 13.37 2.86 6.16
N ASP A 346 14.58 2.73 6.70
CA ASP A 346 14.80 1.94 7.92
C ASP A 346 14.10 2.55 9.15
N TYR A 347 14.05 3.88 9.21
CA TYR A 347 13.29 4.60 10.24
C TYR A 347 11.80 4.28 10.13
N ARG A 348 11.26 4.35 8.90
CA ARG A 348 9.85 4.06 8.62
C ARG A 348 9.48 2.62 8.95
N CYS A 349 10.36 1.67 8.58
CA CYS A 349 10.21 0.25 8.91
C CYS A 349 10.16 0.04 10.42
N ARG A 350 11.10 0.64 11.18
CA ARG A 350 11.20 0.46 12.63
C ARG A 350 9.97 1.00 13.35
N ALA A 351 9.50 2.21 13.02
CA ALA A 351 8.31 2.79 13.64
C ALA A 351 7.07 1.91 13.41
N THR A 352 6.84 1.52 12.16
CA THR A 352 5.71 0.66 11.77
C THR A 352 5.79 -0.72 12.43
N GLU A 353 6.97 -1.32 12.47
CA GLU A 353 7.17 -2.63 13.11
C GLU A 353 6.89 -2.59 14.61
N ILE A 354 7.40 -1.59 15.32
CA ILE A 354 7.16 -1.40 16.75
C ILE A 354 5.67 -1.25 17.03
N ALA A 355 4.98 -0.41 16.24
CA ALA A 355 3.54 -0.20 16.36
C ALA A 355 2.78 -1.52 16.20
N VAL A 356 2.98 -2.23 15.07
CA VAL A 356 2.23 -3.46 14.79
C VAL A 356 2.51 -4.55 15.82
N ARG A 357 3.77 -4.70 16.26
CA ARG A 357 4.11 -5.66 17.33
C ARG A 357 3.40 -5.34 18.64
N ALA A 358 3.30 -4.06 19.00
CA ALA A 358 2.55 -3.66 20.18
C ALA A 358 1.04 -3.93 20.03
N GLY A 359 0.48 -3.65 18.85
CA GLY A 359 -0.92 -3.94 18.55
C GLY A 359 -1.24 -5.43 18.62
N VAL A 360 -0.42 -6.28 18.02
CA VAL A 360 -0.59 -7.74 18.05
C VAL A 360 -0.51 -8.30 19.49
N ARG A 361 0.40 -7.79 20.32
CA ARG A 361 0.45 -8.15 21.76
C ARG A 361 -0.80 -7.70 22.52
N ALA A 362 -1.32 -6.51 22.24
CA ALA A 362 -2.55 -6.05 22.88
C ALA A 362 -3.76 -6.92 22.49
N ILE A 363 -3.83 -7.37 21.24
CA ILE A 363 -4.85 -8.34 20.78
C ILE A 363 -4.73 -9.66 21.54
N GLU A 364 -3.50 -10.14 21.73
CA GLU A 364 -3.23 -11.37 22.51
C GLU A 364 -3.75 -11.25 23.94
N THR A 365 -3.49 -10.12 24.62
CA THR A 365 -4.01 -9.86 25.97
C THR A 365 -5.54 -9.85 26.01
N LEU A 366 -6.20 -9.17 25.06
CA LEU A 366 -7.68 -9.17 24.98
C LEU A 366 -8.25 -10.59 24.85
N TRP A 367 -7.61 -11.42 24.01
CA TRP A 367 -8.03 -12.81 23.86
C TRP A 367 -7.85 -13.64 25.12
N GLU A 368 -6.79 -13.41 25.90
CA GLU A 368 -6.55 -14.08 27.19
C GLU A 368 -7.57 -13.65 28.27
N GLU A 369 -8.03 -12.41 28.22
CA GLU A 369 -9.04 -11.86 29.13
C GLU A 369 -10.47 -12.27 28.76
N GLY A 370 -10.66 -12.93 27.61
CA GLY A 370 -11.97 -13.34 27.11
C GLY A 370 -12.79 -12.20 26.49
N GLU A 371 -12.17 -11.04 26.28
CA GLU A 371 -12.76 -9.88 25.62
C GLU A 371 -12.52 -10.00 24.10
N ALA A 372 -13.58 -9.87 23.29
CA ALA A 372 -13.46 -9.79 21.83
C ALA A 372 -14.58 -9.00 21.18
#